data_AF-A0A932LY91-F1
#
_entry.id   AF-A0A932LY91-F1
#
_cell.length_a   1.000
_cell.length_b   1.000
_cell.length_c   1.000
_cell.angle_alpha   90.00
_cell.angle_beta   90.00
_cell.angle_gamma   90.00
#
_symmetry.space_group_name_H-M   'P 1'
#
loop_
_entity.id
_entity.type
_entity.pdbx_description
1 polymer ?
#
loop_
_entity_poly.entity_id
_entity_poly.type
_entity_poly.pdbx_seq_one_letter_code
_entity_poly.pdbx_strand_id
1 'polypeptide(L)'
;MTAAALMPLFAFAQSKPDQAALAGLMAFGCVFWLFLILAAMAFPIFCFWRIFTKAGYSGAMSLIWLVPLVGPIVVLCILAFGTWPNQKG
;
A
#
# COMPACT_ATOMS: atom_id res chain seq x y z
N MET A 1 -49.01 -16.53 -29.70
CA MET A 1 -47.57 -16.35 -29.40
C MET A 1 -47.46 -16.09 -27.91
N THR A 2 -47.20 -17.15 -27.15
CA THR A 2 -47.51 -17.25 -25.72
C THR A 2 -46.41 -16.61 -24.85
N ALA A 3 -46.82 -15.80 -23.88
CA ALA A 3 -45.95 -15.14 -22.89
C ALA A 3 -45.01 -16.10 -22.13
N ALA A 4 -45.32 -17.40 -22.10
CA ALA A 4 -44.52 -18.45 -21.50
C ALA A 4 -43.13 -18.64 -22.15
N ALA A 5 -42.97 -18.34 -23.45
CA ALA A 5 -41.68 -18.48 -24.13
C ALA A 5 -40.64 -17.41 -23.72
N LEU A 6 -41.09 -16.28 -23.18
CA LEU A 6 -40.22 -15.19 -22.74
C LEU A 6 -39.87 -15.26 -21.24
N MET A 7 -40.62 -16.03 -20.45
CA MET A 7 -40.35 -16.24 -19.01
C MET A 7 -38.90 -16.68 -18.69
N PRO A 8 -38.26 -17.63 -19.40
CA PRO A 8 -36.88 -17.99 -19.08
C PRO A 8 -35.90 -16.84 -19.34
N LEU A 9 -36.13 -16.01 -20.36
CA LEU A 9 -35.29 -14.84 -20.65
C LEU A 9 -35.35 -13.79 -19.52
N PHE A 10 -36.55 -13.55 -18.97
CA PHE A 10 -36.72 -12.65 -17.82
C PHE A 10 -36.08 -13.20 -16.53
N ALA A 11 -36.03 -14.53 -16.36
CA ALA A 11 -35.38 -15.17 -15.22
C ALA A 11 -33.84 -15.02 -15.27
N PHE A 12 -33.22 -15.19 -16.44
CA PHE A 12 -31.78 -14.96 -16.62
C PHE A 12 -31.39 -13.49 -16.38
N ALA A 13 -32.24 -12.55 -16.79
CA ALA A 13 -32.04 -11.11 -16.57
C ALA A 13 -32.20 -10.68 -15.10
N GLN A 14 -32.85 -11.49 -14.26
CA GLN A 14 -33.06 -11.25 -12.82
C GLN A 14 -32.13 -12.08 -11.93
N SER A 15 -31.05 -12.64 -12.48
CA SER A 15 -30.05 -13.36 -11.68
C SER A 15 -29.50 -12.41 -10.60
N LYS A 16 -29.89 -12.67 -9.35
CA LYS A 16 -29.30 -11.97 -8.19
C LYS A 16 -27.83 -12.32 -8.20
N PRO A 17 -26.92 -11.34 -8.06
CA PRO A 17 -25.52 -11.67 -7.89
C PRO A 17 -25.41 -12.61 -6.69
N ASP A 18 -24.80 -13.79 -6.87
CA ASP A 18 -24.61 -14.76 -5.80
C ASP A 18 -23.92 -14.04 -4.64
N GLN A 19 -24.65 -13.84 -3.54
CA GLN A 19 -24.19 -13.04 -2.41
C GLN A 19 -22.87 -13.57 -1.84
N ALA A 20 -22.65 -14.89 -1.98
CA ALA A 20 -21.39 -15.55 -1.67
C ALA A 20 -20.22 -15.12 -2.59
N ALA A 21 -20.46 -14.99 -3.90
CA ALA A 21 -19.44 -14.53 -4.85
C ALA A 21 -19.08 -13.06 -4.63
N LEU A 22 -20.08 -12.21 -4.36
CA LEU A 22 -19.85 -10.79 -4.02
C LEU A 22 -19.09 -10.65 -2.69
N ALA A 23 -19.45 -11.44 -1.67
CA ALA A 23 -18.74 -11.45 -0.40
C ALA A 23 -17.29 -11.94 -0.54
N GLY A 24 -17.04 -12.94 -1.39
CA GLY A 24 -15.69 -13.45 -1.66
C GLY A 24 -14.80 -12.42 -2.37
N LEU A 25 -15.33 -11.72 -3.38
CA LEU A 25 -14.62 -10.63 -4.07
C LEU A 25 -14.30 -9.46 -3.13
N MET A 26 -15.25 -9.07 -2.28
CA MET A 26 -15.05 -8.00 -1.30
C MET A 26 -14.01 -8.41 -0.24
N ALA A 27 -14.07 -9.63 0.29
CA ALA A 27 -13.10 -10.11 1.27
C ALA A 27 -11.68 -10.17 0.70
N PHE A 28 -11.51 -10.71 -0.51
CA PHE A 28 -10.22 -10.71 -1.20
C PHE A 28 -9.72 -9.29 -1.46
N GLY A 29 -10.59 -8.41 -1.95
CA GLY A 29 -10.29 -7.01 -2.19
C GLY A 29 -9.77 -6.30 -0.94
N CYS A 30 -10.48 -6.44 0.19
CA CYS A 30 -10.10 -5.83 1.46
C CYS A 30 -8.74 -6.33 1.98
N VAL A 31 -8.50 -7.65 1.91
CA VAL A 31 -7.22 -8.23 2.37
C VAL A 31 -6.08 -7.77 1.46
N PHE A 32 -6.26 -7.82 0.15
CA PHE A 32 -5.26 -7.33 -0.81
C PHE A 32 -4.94 -5.86 -0.58
N TRP A 33 -5.95 -5.01 -0.39
CA TRP A 33 -5.77 -3.59 -0.11
C TRP A 33 -5.01 -3.33 1.19
N LEU A 34 -5.33 -4.08 2.26
CA LEU A 34 -4.60 -4.01 3.53
C LEU A 34 -3.12 -4.34 3.38
N PHE A 35 -2.80 -5.42 2.67
CA PHE A 35 -1.41 -5.79 2.38
C PHE A 35 -0.70 -4.73 1.54
N LEU A 36 -1.39 -4.13 0.57
CA LEU A 36 -0.85 -3.08 -0.28
C LEU A 36 -0.50 -1.82 0.53
N ILE A 37 -1.40 -1.36 1.42
CA ILE A 37 -1.10 -0.24 2.34
C ILE A 37 0.12 -0.57 3.20
N LEU A 38 0.14 -1.75 3.81
CA LEU A 38 1.20 -2.13 4.73
C LEU A 38 2.55 -2.17 4.01
N ALA A 39 2.60 -2.74 2.80
CA ALA A 39 3.78 -2.73 1.94
C ALA A 39 4.18 -1.30 1.54
N ALA A 40 3.21 -0.46 1.15
CA ALA A 40 3.46 0.92 0.77
C ALA A 40 4.00 1.79 1.93
N MET A 41 3.63 1.50 3.17
CA MET A 41 4.20 2.17 4.35
C MET A 41 5.58 1.63 4.73
N ALA A 42 5.80 0.32 4.62
CA ALA A 42 7.08 -0.30 4.98
C ALA A 42 8.19 -0.02 3.95
N PHE A 43 7.85 0.05 2.67
CA PHE A 43 8.79 0.28 1.57
C PHE A 43 9.66 1.54 1.73
N PRO A 44 9.10 2.75 1.96
CA PRO A 44 9.91 3.95 2.13
C PRO A 44 10.82 3.86 3.35
N ILE A 45 10.34 3.33 4.48
CA ILE A 45 11.16 3.14 5.69
C ILE A 45 12.38 2.26 5.37
N PHE A 46 12.16 1.16 4.66
CA PHE A 46 13.24 0.26 4.22
C PHE A 46 14.23 0.96 3.28
N CYS A 47 13.74 1.71 2.29
CA CYS A 47 14.60 2.48 1.38
C CYS A 47 15.46 3.50 2.13
N PHE A 48 14.87 4.30 3.03
CA PHE A 48 15.60 5.29 3.82
C PHE A 48 16.62 4.65 4.76
N TRP A 49 16.28 3.52 5.40
CA TRP A 49 17.23 2.77 6.20
C TRP A 49 18.46 2.36 5.37
N ARG A 50 18.26 1.82 4.16
CA ARG A 50 19.37 1.47 3.26
C ARG A 50 20.20 2.70 2.86
N ILE A 51 19.58 3.86 2.62
CA ILE A 51 20.31 5.11 2.32
C ILE A 51 21.14 5.56 3.53
N PHE A 52 20.57 5.58 4.74
CA PHE A 52 21.30 5.98 5.96
C PHE A 52 22.50 5.09 6.24
N THR A 53 22.37 3.76 6.07
CA THR A 53 23.51 2.84 6.21
C THR A 53 24.62 3.10 5.20
N LYS A 54 24.29 3.57 3.98
CA LYS A 54 25.28 3.94 2.96
C LYS A 54 25.94 5.29 3.23
N ALA A 55 25.18 6.24 3.76
CA ALA A 55 25.69 7.55 4.16
C ALA A 55 26.58 7.47 5.42
N GLY A 56 26.59 6.33 6.13
CA GLY A 56 27.37 6.11 7.35
C GLY A 56 26.68 6.57 8.64
N TYR A 57 25.39 6.85 8.57
CA TYR A 57 24.55 7.15 9.74
C TYR A 57 23.97 5.86 10.34
N SER A 58 23.51 5.94 11.60
CA SER A 58 22.80 4.82 12.21
C SER A 58 21.48 4.58 11.49
N GLY A 59 21.19 3.33 11.16
CA GLY A 59 19.94 2.96 10.51
C GLY A 59 18.68 3.33 11.30
N ALA A 60 18.82 3.48 12.62
CA ALA A 60 17.77 3.93 13.53
C ALA A 60 17.29 5.36 13.25
N MET A 61 18.06 6.21 12.56
CA MET A 61 17.56 7.52 12.09
C MET A 61 16.39 7.39 11.12
N SER A 62 16.23 6.25 10.43
CA SER A 62 15.04 5.98 9.63
C SER A 62 13.75 5.84 10.46
N LEU A 63 13.82 5.60 11.78
CA LEU A 63 12.63 5.61 12.64
C LEU A 63 12.03 7.01 12.81
N ILE A 64 12.75 8.09 12.48
CA ILE A 64 12.16 9.44 12.46
C ILE A 64 11.02 9.53 11.42
N TRP A 65 11.06 8.67 10.40
CA TRP A 65 10.02 8.54 9.38
C TRP A 65 8.66 8.05 9.95
N LEU A 66 8.65 7.51 11.18
CA LEU A 66 7.44 7.09 11.90
C LEU A 66 6.60 8.29 12.37
N VAL A 67 7.19 9.49 12.43
CA VAL A 67 6.46 10.74 12.71
C VAL A 67 5.88 11.27 11.39
N PRO A 68 4.54 11.22 11.19
CA PRO A 68 3.93 11.69 9.95
C PRO A 68 4.15 13.20 9.77
N LEU A 69 4.23 13.64 8.52
CA LEU A 69 4.52 15.03 8.10
C LEU A 69 5.96 15.50 8.37
N VAL A 70 6.41 15.49 9.62
CA VAL A 70 7.69 16.09 10.02
C VAL A 70 8.86 15.15 9.76
N GLY A 71 8.68 13.86 10.04
CA GLY A 71 9.69 12.82 9.88
C GLY A 71 10.35 12.76 8.49
N PRO A 72 9.58 12.59 7.40
CA PRO A 72 10.15 12.53 6.05
C PRO A 72 10.87 13.82 5.65
N ILE A 73 10.36 14.99 6.04
CA ILE A 73 11.00 16.28 5.73
C ILE A 73 12.35 16.36 6.44
N VAL A 74 12.41 16.03 7.73
CA VAL A 74 13.65 16.06 8.52
C VAL A 74 14.68 15.08 7.96
N VAL A 75 14.27 13.85 7.63
CA VAL A 75 15.15 12.84 7.00
C VAL A 75 15.73 13.35 5.69
N LEU A 76 14.92 13.98 4.84
CA LEU A 76 15.39 14.59 3.59
C LEU A 76 16.34 15.75 3.84
N CYS A 77 16.07 16.61 4.82
CA CYS A 77 16.98 17.71 5.19
C CYS A 77 18.33 17.19 5.68
N ILE A 78 18.36 16.15 6.52
CA ILE A 78 19.60 15.53 7.01
C ILE A 78 20.39 14.91 5.85
N LEU A 79 19.72 14.21 4.93
CA LEU A 79 20.40 13.59 3.79
C LEU A 79 20.86 14.62 2.74
N ALA A 80 20.09 15.69 2.49
CA ALA A 80 20.41 16.69 1.48
C ALA A 80 21.46 17.72 1.94
N PHE A 81 21.40 18.14 3.20
CA PHE A 81 22.28 19.20 3.74
C PHE A 81 23.29 18.71 4.79
N GLY A 82 23.14 17.48 5.29
CA GLY A 82 24.07 16.90 6.27
C GLY A 82 25.36 16.41 5.62
N THR A 83 26.47 16.56 6.33
CA THR A 83 27.77 16.02 5.89
C THR A 83 27.78 14.51 6.08
N TRP A 84 27.86 13.75 4.99
CA TRP A 84 27.88 12.30 5.03
C TRP A 84 29.21 11.80 5.62
N PRO A 85 29.21 11.07 6.75
CA PRO A 85 30.45 10.58 7.36
C PRO A 85 31.26 9.69 6.41
N ASN A 86 30.60 9.01 5.47
CA ASN A 86 31.25 8.15 4.48
C ASN A 86 31.92 8.89 3.31
N GLN A 87 31.80 10.23 3.22
CA GLN A 87 32.50 11.06 2.22
C GLN A 87 33.77 11.73 2.75
N LYS A 88 34.15 11.49 4.02
CA LYS A 88 35.39 12.03 4.60
C LYS A 88 36.63 11.19 4.29
N GLY A 89 36.62 10.45 3.18
CA GLY A 89 37.74 9.66 2.66
C GLY A 89 38.22 10.22 1.34
#